data_AF-A0A9D8GB58-F1
#
_entry.id   AF-A0A9D8GB58-F1
#
_cell.length_a   1.000
_cell.length_b   1.000
_cell.length_c   1.000
_cell.angle_alpha   90.00
_cell.angle_beta   90.00
_cell.angle_gamma   90.00
#
_symmetry.space_group_name_H-M   'P 1'
#
loop_
_entity.id
_entity.type
_entity.pdbx_description
1 polymer ?
#
loop_
_entity_poly.entity_id
_entity_poly.type
_entity_poly.pdbx_seq_one_letter_code
_entity_poly.pdbx_strand_id
1 'polypeptide(L)'
;MVSTKIEISHSRIARTEDIDELAALLFPGNKNHQRIFAAVFVELKWSDGQFLFVLEPVADKYDLSRRVLETVRAKMRRMGLIDHVSRFNKRYGYREGWVFSNKFSNALNQLADLPTRLREKRNPNQEAKDRDAMGYL
;
A
#
# COMPACT_ATOMS: atom_id res chain seq x y z
N MET A 1 24.00 -0.08 -4.77
CA MET A 1 23.67 -0.23 -3.34
C MET A 1 22.16 -0.35 -3.23
N VAL A 2 21.63 -1.48 -2.74
CA VAL A 2 20.17 -1.69 -2.69
C VAL A 2 19.63 -0.93 -1.47
N SER A 3 19.03 0.24 -1.71
CA SER A 3 18.41 1.03 -0.65
C SER A 3 17.27 0.22 -0.01
N THR A 4 17.31 0.07 1.31
CA THR A 4 16.24 -0.53 2.14
C THR A 4 15.30 0.54 2.71
N LYS A 5 15.55 1.82 2.42
CA LYS A 5 14.76 2.94 2.90
C LYS A 5 13.66 3.26 1.90
N ILE A 6 12.45 3.52 2.38
CA ILE A 6 11.36 4.04 1.55
C ILE A 6 11.78 5.44 1.10
N GLU A 7 12.14 5.57 -0.17
CA GLU A 7 12.55 6.83 -0.76
C GLU A 7 11.39 7.38 -1.60
N ILE A 8 10.69 8.38 -1.05
CA ILE A 8 9.63 9.13 -1.75
C ILE A 8 10.31 10.17 -2.63
N SER A 9 10.93 9.72 -3.73
CA SER A 9 11.54 10.60 -4.73
C SER A 9 10.55 10.90 -5.84
N HIS A 10 10.28 12.18 -6.09
CA HIS A 10 9.44 12.65 -7.20
C HIS A 10 9.84 11.97 -8.52
N SER A 11 11.14 11.97 -8.84
CA SER A 11 11.66 11.37 -10.08
C SER A 11 11.44 9.86 -10.17
N ARG A 12 11.42 9.17 -9.03
CA ARG A 12 11.20 7.73 -8.98
C ARG A 12 9.72 7.40 -9.12
N ILE A 13 8.86 8.13 -8.42
CA ILE A 13 7.40 7.98 -8.50
C ILE A 13 6.92 8.28 -9.93
N ALA A 14 7.40 9.39 -10.52
CA ALA A 14 7.01 9.81 -11.87
C ALA A 14 7.41 8.84 -12.98
N ARG A 15 8.42 7.98 -12.75
CA ARG A 15 8.87 6.96 -13.71
C ARG A 15 8.29 5.58 -13.43
N THR A 16 7.53 5.41 -12.34
CA THR A 16 6.92 4.13 -12.00
C THR A 16 5.67 3.93 -12.85
N GLU A 17 5.73 3.05 -13.83
CA GLU A 17 4.62 2.76 -14.74
C GLU A 17 4.11 1.32 -14.58
N ASP A 18 5.02 0.39 -14.24
CA ASP A 18 4.73 -1.04 -14.21
C ASP A 18 4.58 -1.63 -12.79
N ILE A 19 3.95 -2.81 -12.72
CA ILE A 19 3.66 -3.51 -11.45
C ILE A 19 4.96 -3.91 -10.72
N ASP A 20 6.00 -4.31 -11.44
CA ASP A 20 7.28 -4.69 -10.87
C ASP A 20 8.06 -3.49 -10.31
N GLU A 21 7.95 -2.34 -10.95
CA GLU A 21 8.49 -1.08 -10.43
C GLU A 21 7.75 -0.64 -9.16
N LEU A 22 6.41 -0.73 -9.16
CA LEU A 22 5.60 -0.50 -7.97
C LEU A 22 5.96 -1.49 -6.84
N ALA A 23 6.18 -2.76 -7.18
CA ALA A 23 6.65 -3.76 -6.23
C ALA A 23 7.99 -3.36 -5.62
N ALA A 24 8.94 -2.90 -6.45
CA ALA A 24 10.25 -2.46 -6.03
C ALA A 24 10.21 -1.18 -5.17
N LEU A 25 9.22 -0.31 -5.39
CA LEU A 25 8.98 0.87 -4.58
C LEU A 25 8.45 0.51 -3.18
N LEU A 26 7.46 -0.40 -3.12
CA LEU A 26 6.78 -0.77 -1.87
C LEU A 26 7.58 -1.78 -1.03
N PHE A 27 8.37 -2.63 -1.66
CA PHE A 27 9.17 -3.67 -1.02
C PHE A 27 10.65 -3.55 -1.43
N PRO A 28 11.31 -2.43 -1.08
CA PRO A 28 12.65 -2.15 -1.56
C PRO A 28 13.66 -3.19 -1.05
N GLY A 29 14.47 -3.71 -1.98
CA GLY A 29 15.54 -4.68 -1.69
C GLY A 29 15.12 -6.10 -1.31
N ASN A 30 13.84 -6.42 -1.30
CA ASN A 30 13.37 -7.78 -1.02
C ASN A 30 12.65 -8.36 -2.25
N LYS A 31 13.42 -9.03 -3.13
CA LYS A 31 12.93 -9.62 -4.38
C LYS A 31 11.84 -10.67 -4.16
N ASN A 32 11.90 -11.42 -3.05
CA ASN A 32 10.87 -12.40 -2.71
C ASN A 32 9.54 -11.71 -2.39
N HIS A 33 9.57 -10.65 -1.58
CA HIS A 33 8.36 -9.87 -1.29
C HIS A 33 7.82 -9.15 -2.52
N GLN A 34 8.69 -8.64 -3.40
CA GLN A 34 8.31 -8.04 -4.68
C GLN A 34 7.54 -9.04 -5.56
N ARG A 35 8.07 -10.25 -5.71
CA ARG A 35 7.44 -11.33 -6.49
C ARG A 35 6.09 -11.74 -5.91
N ILE A 36 5.99 -11.89 -4.59
CA ILE A 36 4.73 -12.24 -3.91
C ILE A 36 3.70 -11.12 -4.05
N PHE A 37 4.11 -9.86 -3.89
CA PHE A 37 3.23 -8.71 -4.12
C PHE A 37 2.67 -8.74 -5.54
N ALA A 38 3.55 -8.90 -6.54
CA ALA A 38 3.15 -8.93 -7.94
C ALA A 38 2.18 -10.10 -8.22
N ALA A 39 2.45 -11.28 -7.69
CA ALA A 39 1.58 -12.44 -7.83
C ALA A 39 0.17 -12.19 -7.25
N VAL A 40 0.09 -11.68 -6.02
CA VAL A 40 -1.20 -11.34 -5.39
C VAL A 40 -1.92 -10.25 -6.18
N PHE A 41 -1.19 -9.22 -6.62
CA PHE A 41 -1.77 -8.11 -7.38
C PHE A 41 -2.36 -8.58 -8.71
N VAL A 42 -1.63 -9.42 -9.46
CA VAL A 42 -2.06 -9.97 -10.74
C VAL A 42 -3.27 -10.89 -10.57
N GLU A 43 -3.24 -11.85 -9.65
CA GLU A 43 -4.36 -12.75 -9.42
C GLU A 43 -5.62 -11.99 -8.99
N LEU A 44 -5.48 -10.97 -8.15
CA LEU A 44 -6.61 -10.15 -7.73
C LEU A 44 -7.13 -9.29 -8.88
N LYS A 45 -6.24 -8.67 -9.67
CA LYS A 45 -6.60 -7.84 -10.84
C LYS A 45 -7.44 -8.60 -11.87
N TRP A 46 -7.10 -9.86 -12.11
CA TRP A 46 -7.74 -10.68 -13.14
C TRP A 46 -8.83 -11.62 -12.62
N SER A 47 -9.08 -11.64 -11.31
CA SER A 47 -10.22 -12.36 -10.73
C SER A 47 -11.55 -11.68 -11.04
N ASP A 48 -12.62 -12.47 -11.14
CA ASP A 48 -13.97 -11.96 -11.38
C ASP A 48 -14.38 -10.97 -10.28
N GLY A 49 -14.72 -9.74 -10.70
CA GLY A 49 -15.07 -8.67 -9.77
C GLY A 49 -13.94 -8.21 -8.85
N GLN A 50 -12.68 -8.54 -9.19
CA GLN A 50 -11.49 -8.26 -8.38
C GLN A 50 -11.64 -8.75 -6.93
N PHE A 51 -12.11 -10.00 -6.80
CA PHE A 51 -12.40 -10.65 -5.54
C PHE A 51 -11.75 -12.04 -5.49
N LEU A 52 -10.87 -12.24 -4.52
CA LEU A 52 -10.28 -13.55 -4.22
C LEU A 52 -10.82 -14.09 -2.91
N PHE A 53 -11.44 -15.28 -2.93
CA PHE A 53 -11.94 -15.93 -1.70
C PHE A 53 -10.81 -16.26 -0.72
N VAL A 54 -9.68 -16.74 -1.25
CA VAL A 54 -8.50 -17.18 -0.50
C VAL A 54 -7.23 -16.78 -1.26
N LEU A 55 -6.14 -16.55 -0.52
CA LEU A 55 -4.85 -16.14 -1.12
C LEU A 55 -3.86 -17.30 -1.19
N GLU A 56 -4.07 -18.35 -0.41
CA GLU A 56 -3.21 -19.52 -0.30
C GLU A 56 -2.97 -20.21 -1.66
N PRO A 57 -3.97 -20.36 -2.56
CA PRO A 57 -3.73 -20.93 -3.89
C PRO A 57 -2.75 -20.12 -4.74
N VAL A 58 -2.61 -18.81 -4.48
CA VAL A 58 -1.62 -17.96 -5.17
C VAL A 58 -0.20 -18.42 -4.82
N ALA A 59 0.05 -18.83 -3.58
CA ALA A 59 1.37 -19.33 -3.20
C ALA A 59 1.70 -20.63 -3.94
N ASP A 60 0.73 -21.55 -4.01
CA ASP A 60 0.94 -22.84 -4.66
C ASP A 60 1.13 -22.67 -6.19
N LYS A 61 0.32 -21.82 -6.83
CA LYS A 61 0.38 -21.54 -8.29
C LYS A 61 1.75 -21.02 -8.75
N TYR A 62 2.40 -20.23 -7.90
CA TYR A 62 3.64 -19.54 -8.26
C TYR A 62 4.87 -20.08 -7.52
N ASP A 63 4.76 -21.23 -6.83
CA ASP A 63 5.83 -21.81 -6.01
C ASP A 63 6.43 -20.79 -5.01
N LEU A 64 5.56 -20.18 -4.21
CA LEU A 64 5.90 -19.15 -3.22
C LEU A 64 5.74 -19.70 -1.80
N SER A 65 6.53 -19.20 -0.87
CA SER A 65 6.37 -19.54 0.54
C SER A 65 5.07 -18.95 1.11
N ARG A 66 4.16 -19.82 1.59
CA ARG A 66 2.92 -19.42 2.28
C ARG A 66 3.17 -18.50 3.49
N ARG A 67 4.22 -18.77 4.27
CA ARG A 67 4.63 -17.91 5.41
C ARG A 67 4.98 -16.49 4.94
N VAL A 68 5.69 -16.37 3.82
CA VAL A 68 6.07 -15.06 3.29
C VAL A 68 4.86 -14.38 2.63
N LEU A 69 3.97 -15.14 1.99
CA LEU A 69 2.68 -14.65 1.49
C LEU A 69 1.87 -13.97 2.61
N GLU A 70 1.73 -14.60 3.77
CA GLU A 70 1.03 -14.01 4.91
C GLU A 70 1.63 -12.67 5.35
N THR A 71 2.98 -12.59 5.35
CA THR A 71 3.72 -11.38 5.69
C THR A 71 3.47 -10.25 4.68
N VAL A 72 3.55 -10.56 3.39
CA VAL A 72 3.30 -9.59 2.32
C VAL A 72 1.84 -9.15 2.32
N ARG A 73 0.89 -10.08 2.46
CA ARG A 73 -0.54 -9.79 2.64
C ARG A 73 -0.78 -8.83 3.79
N ALA A 74 -0.19 -9.08 4.96
CA ALA A 74 -0.32 -8.21 6.13
C ALA A 74 0.23 -6.79 5.83
N LYS A 75 1.36 -6.69 5.13
CA LYS A 75 1.93 -5.39 4.68
C LYS A 75 1.01 -4.68 3.68
N MET A 76 0.49 -5.39 2.68
CA MET A 76 -0.45 -4.84 1.68
C MET A 76 -1.72 -4.31 2.34
N ARG A 77 -2.29 -5.07 3.30
CA ARG A 77 -3.45 -4.62 4.08
C ARG A 77 -3.13 -3.40 4.95
N ARG A 78 -1.97 -3.38 5.61
CA ARG A 78 -1.53 -2.25 6.44
C ARG A 78 -1.33 -0.97 5.62
N MET A 79 -0.79 -1.09 4.42
CA MET A 79 -0.67 0.03 3.48
C MET A 79 -2.03 0.46 2.91
N GLY A 80 -3.05 -0.39 3.00
CA GLY A 80 -4.37 -0.12 2.43
C GLY A 80 -4.44 -0.34 0.93
N LEU A 81 -3.63 -1.26 0.40
CA LEU A 81 -3.68 -1.70 -1.00
C LEU A 81 -4.76 -2.75 -1.23
N ILE A 82 -4.96 -3.62 -0.24
CA ILE A 82 -6.01 -4.65 -0.22
C ILE A 82 -6.79 -4.55 1.10
N ASP A 83 -8.00 -5.07 1.12
CA ASP A 83 -8.79 -5.24 2.32
C ASP A 83 -9.37 -6.64 2.43
N HIS A 84 -9.69 -7.03 3.66
CA HIS A 84 -10.39 -8.27 3.94
C HIS A 84 -11.89 -7.97 4.03
N VAL A 85 -12.67 -8.60 3.17
CA VAL A 85 -14.12 -8.57 3.20
C VAL A 85 -14.59 -9.64 4.17
N SER A 86 -15.27 -9.22 5.24
CA SER A 86 -15.94 -10.14 6.16
C SER A 86 -17.21 -10.72 5.54
N ARG A 87 -17.51 -11.99 5.85
CA ARG A 87 -18.75 -12.69 5.48
C ARG A 87 -20.05 -11.94 5.86
N PHE A 88 -19.99 -11.01 6.80
CA PHE A 88 -21.16 -10.20 7.20
C PHE A 88 -21.39 -8.98 6.31
N ASN A 89 -20.53 -8.75 5.33
CA ASN A 89 -20.62 -7.58 4.46
C ASN A 89 -21.66 -7.81 3.35
N LYS A 90 -22.85 -7.21 3.52
CA LYS A 90 -23.95 -7.26 2.54
C LYS A 90 -23.54 -6.75 1.16
N ARG A 91 -22.64 -5.76 1.08
CA ARG A 91 -22.18 -5.18 -0.20
C ARG A 91 -21.53 -6.22 -1.12
N TYR A 92 -20.88 -7.22 -0.54
CA TYR A 92 -20.19 -8.28 -1.27
C TYR A 92 -21.00 -9.59 -1.29
N GLY A 93 -22.31 -9.51 -1.02
CA GLY A 93 -23.21 -10.66 -1.04
C GLY A 93 -22.88 -11.69 0.04
N TYR A 94 -22.46 -11.23 1.23
CA TYR A 94 -22.10 -12.08 2.36
C TYR A 94 -20.95 -13.06 2.09
N ARG A 95 -20.08 -12.72 1.14
CA ARG A 95 -18.86 -13.47 0.82
C ARG A 95 -17.69 -13.01 1.69
N GLU A 96 -16.78 -13.93 1.96
CA GLU A 96 -15.51 -13.67 2.64
C GLU A 96 -14.37 -13.76 1.63
N GLY A 97 -13.40 -12.85 1.74
CA GLY A 97 -12.28 -12.81 0.81
C GLY A 97 -11.50 -11.51 0.82
N TRP A 98 -10.79 -11.26 -0.28
CA TRP A 98 -9.83 -10.18 -0.45
C TRP A 98 -10.17 -9.36 -1.69
N VAL A 99 -10.08 -8.05 -1.54
CA VAL A 99 -10.37 -7.06 -2.60
C VAL A 99 -9.34 -5.95 -2.59
N PHE A 100 -9.24 -5.19 -3.67
CA PHE A 100 -8.47 -3.94 -3.65
C PHE A 100 -9.10 -2.91 -2.72
N SER A 101 -8.25 -2.05 -2.15
CA SER A 101 -8.67 -0.96 -1.29
C SER A 101 -8.19 0.39 -1.83
N ASN A 102 -9.04 1.40 -1.73
CA ASN A 102 -8.69 2.78 -2.08
C ASN A 102 -8.02 3.53 -0.91
N LYS A 103 -7.82 2.87 0.24
CA LYS A 103 -7.25 3.51 1.44
C LYS A 103 -5.86 4.05 1.17
N PHE A 104 -5.02 3.32 0.43
CA PHE A 104 -3.68 3.77 0.07
C PHE A 104 -3.72 5.05 -0.78
N SER A 105 -4.52 5.05 -1.86
CA SER A 105 -4.67 6.22 -2.74
C SER A 105 -5.22 7.45 -1.99
N ASN A 106 -6.25 7.24 -1.16
CA ASN A 106 -6.82 8.31 -0.35
C ASN A 106 -5.80 8.88 0.65
N ALA A 107 -5.00 8.03 1.29
CA ALA A 107 -3.94 8.47 2.20
C ALA A 107 -2.84 9.25 1.47
N LEU A 108 -2.45 8.82 0.27
CA LEU A 108 -1.48 9.55 -0.55
C LEU A 108 -2.01 10.92 -0.98
N ASN A 109 -3.28 11.03 -1.35
CA ASN A 109 -3.90 12.33 -1.68
C ASN A 109 -3.92 13.27 -0.47
N GLN A 110 -4.25 12.75 0.71
CA GLN A 110 -4.20 13.52 1.96
C GLN A 110 -2.78 13.96 2.31
N LEU A 111 -1.78 13.10 2.07
CA LEU A 111 -0.38 13.41 2.27
C LEU A 111 0.13 14.45 1.27
N ALA A 112 -0.29 14.37 0.00
CA ALA A 112 0.06 15.35 -1.03
C ALA A 112 -0.50 16.74 -0.71
N ASP A 113 -1.69 16.82 -0.12
CA ASP A 113 -2.32 18.07 0.30
C ASP A 113 -1.71 18.66 1.58
N LEU A 114 -1.12 17.82 2.45
CA LEU A 114 -0.62 18.25 3.76
C LEU A 114 0.45 19.36 3.66
N PRO A 115 1.52 19.26 2.82
CA PRO A 115 2.46 20.36 2.63
C PRO A 115 1.81 21.65 2.15
N THR A 116 0.82 21.58 1.27
CA THR A 116 0.09 22.76 0.78
C THR A 116 -0.65 23.44 1.93
N ARG A 117 -1.37 22.67 2.75
CA ARG A 117 -2.05 23.20 3.95
C ARG A 117 -1.10 23.79 4.98
N LEU A 118 0.05 23.15 5.20
CA LEU A 118 1.05 23.62 6.17
C LEU A 118 1.78 24.89 5.71
N ARG A 119 1.83 25.18 4.40
CA ARG A 119 2.41 26.43 3.88
C ARG A 119 1.53 27.66 4.11
N GLU A 120 0.23 27.47 4.32
CA GLU A 120 -0.71 28.57 4.51
C GLU A 120 -0.60 29.18 5.91
N LYS A 121 -0.43 30.50 5.98
CA LYS A 121 -0.43 31.26 7.25
C LYS A 121 -1.87 31.49 7.72
N ARG A 122 -2.44 30.51 8.42
CA ARG A 122 -3.87 30.52 8.79
C ARG A 122 -4.22 31.29 10.08
N ASN A 123 -3.30 31.43 11.03
CA ASN A 123 -3.57 32.07 12.33
C ASN A 123 -2.28 32.69 12.93
N PRO A 124 -2.34 33.88 13.56
CA PRO A 124 -1.23 34.48 14.32
C PRO A 124 -0.52 33.53 15.31
N ASN A 125 -1.25 32.63 15.96
CA ASN A 125 -0.68 31.70 16.95
C ASN A 125 0.04 30.49 16.31
N GLN A 126 -0.09 30.30 15.00
CA GLN A 126 0.50 29.16 14.30
C GLN A 126 2.03 29.26 14.23
N GLU A 127 2.60 30.47 14.12
CA GLU A 127 4.05 30.65 14.05
C GLU A 127 4.76 30.18 15.32
N ALA A 128 4.23 30.52 16.50
CA ALA A 128 4.79 30.07 17.77
C ALA A 128 4.76 28.54 17.87
N LYS A 129 3.64 27.92 17.46
CA LYS A 129 3.47 26.46 17.45
C LYS A 129 4.42 25.77 16.47
N ASP A 130 4.61 26.31 15.27
CA ASP A 130 5.49 25.73 14.26
C ASP A 130 6.97 25.83 14.66
N ARG A 131 7.36 26.91 15.35
CA ARG A 131 8.71 27.05 15.91
C ARG A 131 8.95 26.12 17.11
N ASP A 132 7.94 25.98 17.98
CA ASP A 132 8.00 25.06 19.13
C ASP A 132 8.11 23.60 18.70
N ALA A 133 7.57 23.25 17.52
CA ALA A 133 7.69 21.90 16.96
C ALA A 133 9.14 21.42 16.81
N MET A 134 10.11 22.33 16.63
CA MET A 134 11.55 21.98 16.59
C MET A 134 12.08 21.52 17.94
N GLY A 135 11.47 21.94 19.06
CA GLY A 135 11.90 21.57 20.41
C GLY A 135 11.50 20.15 20.83
N TYR A 136 10.58 19.51 20.10
CA TYR A 136 10.10 18.14 20.38
C TYR A 136 10.74 17.07 19.49
N LEU A 137 11.61 17.44 18.54
CA LEU A 137 12.33 16.54 17.64
C LEU A 137 13.76 16.30 18.14
#